data_AF-F1YVV2-F1
#
_entry.id   AF-F1YVV2-F1
#
_cell.length_a   1.000
_cell.length_b   1.000
_cell.length_c   1.000
_cell.angle_alpha   90.00
_cell.angle_beta   90.00
_cell.angle_gamma   90.00
#
_symmetry.space_group_name_H-M   'P 1'
#
loop_
_entity.id
_entity.type
_entity.pdbx_description
1 polymer ?
#
loop_
_entity_poly.entity_id
_entity_poly.type
_entity_poly.pdbx_seq_one_letter_code
_entity_poly.pdbx_strand_id
1 'polypeptide(L)'
;MRDPAFMWNEPYLETCCRAALHRLCLAGDAGRPTGMKDDPCLTRLAGKGLAQQNAQGRFFITDEGTARHASDVLKQEKLHTKKP
;
A
#
# COMPACT_ATOMS: atom_id res chain seq x y z
N MET A 1 21.03 21.57 6.69
CA MET A 1 20.63 20.37 5.94
C MET A 1 19.55 19.68 6.76
N ARG A 2 18.36 19.43 6.21
CA ARG A 2 17.22 18.86 6.96
C ARG A 2 17.33 17.34 6.98
N ASP A 3 17.31 16.78 8.18
CA ASP A 3 17.44 15.35 8.43
C ASP A 3 16.20 14.59 7.89
N PRO A 4 16.34 13.66 6.94
CA PRO A 4 15.19 12.98 6.32
C PRO A 4 14.43 12.06 7.28
N ALA A 5 15.01 11.74 8.45
CA ALA A 5 14.34 10.97 9.49
C ALA A 5 13.29 11.77 10.28
N PHE A 6 13.36 13.11 10.26
CA PHE A 6 12.49 13.95 11.10
C PHE A 6 11.05 14.09 10.56
N MET A 7 10.77 13.69 9.31
CA MET A 7 9.41 13.72 8.73
C MET A 7 8.60 12.43 8.95
N TRP A 8 9.10 11.45 9.73
CA TRP A 8 8.47 10.13 9.86
C TRP A 8 8.16 9.71 11.30
N ASN A 9 8.06 10.67 12.23
CA ASN A 9 7.62 10.43 13.60
C ASN A 9 6.12 10.67 13.77
N GLU A 10 5.31 9.97 13.00
CA GLU A 10 3.86 10.03 13.21
C GLU A 10 3.23 8.63 13.03
N PRO A 11 2.45 8.14 14.02
CA PRO A 11 1.90 6.79 14.08
C PRO A 11 0.75 6.57 13.08
N TYR A 12 0.69 7.31 11.98
CA TYR A 12 -0.41 7.26 11.02
C TYR A 12 -0.16 6.21 9.95
N LEU A 13 -0.67 5.00 10.19
CA LEU A 13 -0.89 4.02 9.12
C LEU A 13 -2.04 4.42 8.18
N GLU A 14 -2.71 5.56 8.39
CA GLU A 14 -3.98 5.83 7.70
C GLU A 14 -3.77 6.48 6.33
N THR A 15 -3.00 7.56 6.17
CA THR A 15 -2.99 8.31 4.89
C THR A 15 -1.84 7.93 3.96
N CYS A 16 -0.61 7.84 4.46
CA CYS A 16 0.57 7.58 3.63
C CYS A 16 0.62 6.13 3.11
N CYS A 17 0.21 5.16 3.93
CA CYS A 17 0.13 3.75 3.55
C CYS A 17 -1.04 3.50 2.58
N ARG A 18 -2.19 4.18 2.74
CA ARG A 18 -3.28 4.14 1.73
C ARG A 18 -2.81 4.67 0.38
N ALA A 19 -2.08 5.78 0.36
CA ALA A 19 -1.52 6.33 -0.88
C ALA A 19 -0.48 5.39 -1.52
N ALA A 20 0.38 4.74 -0.72
CA ALA A 20 1.33 3.73 -1.20
C ALA A 20 0.60 2.49 -1.76
N LEU A 21 -0.45 2.01 -1.09
CA LEU A 21 -1.27 0.89 -1.54
C LEU A 21 -1.99 1.23 -2.86
N HIS A 22 -2.52 2.45 -2.99
CA HIS A 22 -3.10 2.91 -4.25
C HIS A 22 -2.09 2.89 -5.40
N ARG A 23 -0.91 3.46 -5.16
CA ARG A 23 0.18 3.50 -6.13
C ARG A 23 0.74 2.12 -6.48
N LEU A 24 0.69 1.18 -5.54
CA LEU A 24 1.06 -0.22 -5.76
C LEU A 24 0.02 -0.93 -6.64
N CYS A 25 -1.28 -0.71 -6.38
CA CYS A 25 -2.36 -1.21 -7.23
C CYS A 25 -2.24 -0.71 -8.68
N LEU A 26 -1.92 0.58 -8.88
CA LEU A 26 -1.71 1.15 -10.21
C LEU A 26 -0.47 0.60 -10.93
N ALA A 27 0.52 0.08 -10.18
CA ALA A 27 1.74 -0.47 -10.78
C ALA A 27 1.49 -1.83 -11.47
N GLY A 28 0.42 -2.55 -11.08
CA GLY A 28 0.06 -3.85 -11.67
C GLY A 28 1.24 -4.81 -11.76
N ASP A 29 1.37 -5.48 -12.90
CA ASP A 29 2.40 -6.49 -13.16
C ASP A 29 3.82 -5.93 -13.26
N ALA A 30 3.99 -4.62 -13.42
CA ALA A 30 5.33 -4.01 -13.43
C ALA A 30 5.93 -3.97 -12.00
N GLY A 31 5.08 -4.00 -10.99
CA GLY A 31 5.46 -3.83 -9.60
C GLY A 31 6.11 -2.48 -9.29
N ARG A 32 6.22 -2.19 -8.00
CA ARG A 32 6.76 -0.93 -7.49
C ARG A 32 8.20 -1.15 -7.03
N PRO A 33 9.23 -0.49 -7.60
CA PRO A 33 10.61 -0.71 -7.19
C PRO A 33 10.91 -0.20 -5.78
N THR A 34 11.85 -0.86 -5.09
CA THR A 34 12.43 -0.39 -3.82
C THR A 34 13.21 0.91 -3.97
N GLY A 35 13.43 1.62 -2.86
CA GLY A 35 14.22 2.84 -2.82
C GLY A 35 13.46 4.09 -3.27
N MET A 36 12.15 3.97 -3.51
CA MET A 36 11.28 5.13 -3.68
C MET A 36 10.91 5.74 -2.32
N LYS A 37 10.41 6.98 -2.33
CA LYS A 37 10.01 7.70 -1.10
C LYS A 37 8.98 6.94 -0.25
N ASP A 38 8.19 6.08 -0.88
CA ASP A 38 7.17 5.25 -0.23
C ASP A 38 7.64 3.84 0.14
N ASP A 39 8.92 3.53 -0.02
CA ASP A 39 9.52 2.24 0.36
C ASP A 39 9.24 1.85 1.83
N PRO A 40 9.35 2.75 2.83
CA PRO A 40 8.99 2.41 4.21
C PRO A 40 7.51 2.00 4.36
N CYS A 41 6.62 2.61 3.57
CA CYS A 41 5.20 2.24 3.57
C CYS A 41 4.99 0.90 2.88
N LEU A 42 5.67 0.62 1.76
CA LEU A 42 5.59 -0.66 1.04
C LEU A 42 6.10 -1.82 1.91
N THR A 43 7.22 -1.63 2.60
CA THR A 43 7.76 -2.59 3.56
C THR A 43 6.77 -2.87 4.70
N ARG A 44 6.09 -1.84 5.21
CA ARG A 44 5.07 -2.00 6.25
C ARG A 44 3.81 -2.70 5.75
N LEU A 45 3.39 -2.44 4.51
CA LEU A 45 2.31 -3.19 3.85
C LEU A 45 2.70 -4.65 3.66
N ALA A 46 3.96 -4.93 3.30
CA ALA A 46 4.47 -6.29 3.17
C ALA A 46 4.49 -7.04 4.50
N GLY A 47 4.93 -6.39 5.58
CA GLY A 47 4.85 -6.95 6.94
C GLY A 47 3.41 -7.19 7.44
N LYS A 48 2.40 -6.67 6.75
CA LYS A 48 0.97 -6.91 7.01
C LYS A 48 0.32 -7.90 6.04
N GLY A 49 1.06 -8.46 5.10
CA GLY A 49 0.50 -9.35 4.07
C GLY A 49 -0.24 -8.65 2.94
N LEU A 50 -0.24 -7.30 2.91
CA LEU A 50 -0.94 -6.51 1.88
C LEU A 50 -0.09 -6.25 0.62
N ALA A 51 1.20 -6.53 0.70
CA ALA A 51 2.13 -6.46 -0.41
C ALA A 51 3.14 -7.61 -0.30
N GLN A 52 3.80 -7.94 -1.39
CA GLN A 52 4.90 -8.89 -1.40
C GLN A 52 6.07 -8.34 -2.21
N GLN A 53 7.28 -8.46 -1.67
CA GLN A 53 8.49 -8.12 -2.38
C GLN A 53 9.04 -9.36 -3.11
N ASN A 54 9.44 -9.20 -4.37
CA ASN A 54 10.13 -10.24 -5.11
C ASN A 54 11.66 -10.16 -4.93
N ALA A 55 12.38 -11.17 -5.44
CA ALA A 55 13.85 -11.22 -5.38
C ALA A 55 14.56 -10.09 -6.14
N GLN A 56 13.86 -9.37 -7.02
CA GLN A 56 14.39 -8.22 -7.76
C GLN A 56 14.16 -6.88 -7.04
N GLY A 57 13.64 -6.90 -5.80
CA GLY A 57 13.35 -5.69 -5.05
C GLY A 57 12.16 -4.91 -5.58
N ARG A 58 11.14 -5.60 -6.11
CA ARG A 58 9.87 -5.00 -6.52
C ARG A 58 8.74 -5.47 -5.63
N PHE A 59 7.90 -4.55 -5.21
CA PHE A 59 6.68 -4.82 -4.47
C PHE A 59 5.52 -5.05 -5.43
N PHE A 60 4.69 -6.03 -5.10
CA PHE A 60 3.45 -6.37 -5.77
C PHE A 60 2.32 -6.37 -4.76
N ILE A 61 1.11 -6.01 -5.20
CA ILE A 61 -0.07 -6.09 -4.35
C ILE A 61 -0.49 -7.57 -4.20
N THR A 62 -0.92 -7.95 -3.01
CA THR A 62 -1.51 -9.27 -2.76
C THR A 62 -3.02 -9.21 -2.93
N ASP A 63 -3.70 -10.36 -2.91
CA ASP A 63 -5.17 -10.42 -2.89
C ASP A 63 -5.74 -9.67 -1.66
N GLU A 64 -5.12 -9.83 -0.50
CA GLU A 64 -5.50 -9.11 0.73
C GLU A 64 -5.28 -7.59 0.58
N GLY A 65 -4.16 -7.19 -0.03
CA GLY A 65 -3.87 -5.81 -0.39
C GLY A 65 -4.91 -5.21 -1.32
N THR A 66 -5.39 -5.99 -2.28
CA THR A 66 -6.41 -5.58 -3.25
C THR A 66 -7.77 -5.39 -2.56
N ALA A 67 -8.17 -6.32 -1.70
CA ALA A 67 -9.40 -6.19 -0.90
C ALA A 67 -9.35 -4.98 0.05
N ARG A 68 -8.19 -4.74 0.67
CA ARG A 68 -7.94 -3.56 1.51
C ARG A 68 -8.01 -2.27 0.70
N HIS A 69 -7.42 -2.25 -0.49
CA HIS A 69 -7.45 -1.10 -1.39
C HIS A 69 -8.88 -0.73 -1.76
N ALA A 70 -9.71 -1.70 -2.14
CA ALA A 70 -11.12 -1.46 -2.47
C ALA A 70 -11.89 -0.84 -1.29
N SER A 71 -11.66 -1.34 -0.06
CA SER A 71 -12.35 -0.88 1.15
C SER A 71 -11.87 0.51 1.61
N ASP A 72 -10.55 0.69 1.72
CA ASP A 72 -9.95 1.86 2.39
C ASP A 72 -9.63 3.01 1.43
N VAL A 73 -9.37 2.72 0.15
CA VAL A 73 -8.95 3.71 -0.85
C VAL A 73 -10.10 4.09 -1.77
N LEU A 74 -10.80 3.09 -2.33
CA LEU A 74 -11.92 3.35 -3.22
C LEU A 74 -13.22 3.65 -2.46
N LYS A 75 -13.23 3.45 -1.13
CA LYS A 75 -14.45 3.49 -0.29
C LYS A 75 -15.58 2.68 -0.89
N GLN A 76 -15.24 1.58 -1.56
CA GLN A 76 -16.21 0.57 -1.93
C GLN A 76 -16.48 -0.22 -0.65
N GLU A 77 -17.16 0.42 0.31
CA GLU A 77 -17.96 -0.31 1.27
C GLU A 77 -18.79 -1.27 0.45
N LYS A 78 -18.67 -2.57 0.76
CA LYS A 78 -19.45 -3.64 0.13
C LYS A 78 -20.83 -3.07 -0.15
N LEU A 79 -21.14 -2.83 -1.43
CA LEU A 79 -22.51 -2.66 -1.88
C LEU A 79 -23.17 -3.96 -1.43
N HIS A 80 -23.77 -3.91 -0.25
CA HIS A 80 -24.58 -4.96 0.31
C HIS A 80 -25.67 -5.11 -0.73
N THR A 81 -25.51 -6.08 -1.62
CA THR A 81 -26.53 -6.42 -2.59
C THR A 81 -27.69 -6.93 -1.75
N LYS A 82 -28.60 -6.03 -1.43
CA LYS A 82 -29.91 -6.36 -0.90
C LYS A 82 -30.59 -7.15 -2.01
N LYS A 83 -30.46 -8.48 -1.97
CA LYS A 83 -31.15 -9.41 -2.85
C LYS A 83 -32.66 -9.28 -2.54
N PRO A 84 -33.55 -9.26 -3.56
CA PRO A 84 -34.98 -8.95 -3.42
C PRO A 84 -35.72 -9.90 -2.48
#